data_AF-A0A351DX66-F1
#
_entry.id   AF-A0A351DX66-F1
#
_cell.length_a   1.000
_cell.length_b   1.000
_cell.length_c   1.000
_cell.angle_alpha   90.00
_cell.angle_beta   90.00
_cell.angle_gamma   90.00
#
_symmetry.space_group_name_H-M   'P 1'
#
loop_
_entity.id
_entity.type
_entity.pdbx_description
1 polymer ?
#
loop_
_entity_poly.entity_id
_entity_poly.type
_entity_poly.pdbx_seq_one_letter_code
_entity_poly.pdbx_strand_id
1 'polypeptide(L)'
;GLGLSVFFMFSGTAAARKAGDGFMSFGQTWLHAMVVAVASSVVSVALTLVLYHVIAPELPEVLTKLNIDKSREFMEGMGMSGAMVDAAMKDAQASIEGAFTPGGMAVGALWGLTMWALVGLIVAAINKRNRPSEFA
;
A
#
# COMPACT_ATOMS: atom_id res chain seq x y z
N GLY A 1 -1.71 -7.83 0.25
CA GLY A 1 -2.37 -7.15 1.39
C GLY A 1 -1.33 -6.58 2.33
N LEU A 2 -1.65 -5.50 3.05
CA LEU A 2 -0.73 -4.69 3.89
C LEU A 2 0.32 -5.50 4.68
N GLY A 3 -0.06 -6.64 5.28
CA GLY A 3 0.87 -7.49 6.04
C GLY A 3 2.04 -8.05 5.22
N LEU A 4 1.84 -8.37 3.94
CA LEU A 4 2.90 -8.85 3.06
C LEU A 4 3.92 -7.74 2.76
N SER A 5 3.44 -6.51 2.53
CA SER A 5 4.30 -5.35 2.30
C SER A 5 5.13 -5.01 3.53
N VAL A 6 4.53 -5.05 4.73
CA VAL A 6 5.26 -4.84 5.99
C VAL A 6 6.31 -5.93 6.24
N PHE A 7 5.99 -7.19 5.92
CA PHE A 7 6.95 -8.29 6.00
C PHE A 7 8.16 -8.07 5.08
N PHE A 8 7.94 -7.64 3.83
CA PHE A 8 9.04 -7.32 2.93
C PHE A 8 9.86 -6.13 3.42
N MET A 9 9.22 -5.06 3.90
CA MET A 9 9.93 -3.91 4.49
C MET A 9 10.81 -4.32 5.68
N PHE A 10 10.29 -5.17 6.58
CA PHE A 10 11.04 -5.69 7.72
C PHE A 10 12.21 -6.57 7.29
N SER A 11 11.97 -7.55 6.42
CA SER A 11 13.00 -8.49 5.98
C SER A 11 14.08 -7.81 5.12
N GLY A 12 13.70 -6.87 4.25
CA GLY A 12 14.62 -6.10 3.42
C GLY A 12 15.53 -5.18 4.24
N THR A 13 14.99 -4.48 5.23
CA THR A 13 15.80 -3.65 6.15
C THR A 13 16.72 -4.50 7.03
N ALA A 14 16.24 -5.65 7.52
CA ALA A 14 17.06 -6.60 8.26
C ALA A 14 18.20 -7.19 7.41
N ALA A 15 17.96 -7.50 6.13
CA ALA A 15 18.97 -7.98 5.20
C ALA A 15 20.02 -6.90 4.89
N ALA A 16 19.59 -5.67 4.60
CA ALA A 16 20.50 -4.55 4.36
C ALA A 16 21.42 -4.27 5.55
N ARG A 17 20.89 -4.35 6.77
CA ARG A 17 21.68 -4.21 8.00
C ARG A 17 22.69 -5.35 8.18
N LYS A 18 22.30 -6.60 7.89
CA LYS A 18 23.20 -7.77 7.98
C LYS A 18 24.32 -7.75 6.93
N ALA A 19 24.08 -7.17 5.76
CA ALA A 19 25.10 -7.03 4.72
C ALA A 19 26.15 -5.95 5.03
N GLY A 20 25.82 -5.01 5.92
CA GLY A 20 26.75 -4.01 6.44
C GLY A 20 27.46 -4.47 7.72
N ASP A 21 27.72 -3.51 8.61
CA ASP A 21 28.36 -3.73 9.92
C ASP A 21 27.38 -4.22 11.01
N GLY A 22 26.15 -4.56 10.65
CA GLY A 22 25.10 -4.97 11.58
C GLY A 22 24.38 -3.82 12.29
N PHE A 23 24.79 -2.57 12.04
CA PHE A 23 24.24 -1.36 12.63
C PHE A 23 23.58 -0.47 11.56
N MET A 24 22.46 0.14 11.94
CA MET A 24 21.74 1.05 11.07
C MET A 24 20.96 2.03 11.93
N SER A 25 21.23 3.32 11.75
CA SER A 25 20.51 4.39 12.46
C SER A 25 19.04 4.39 12.06
N PHE A 26 18.20 5.03 12.87
CA PHE A 26 16.76 5.13 12.59
C PHE A 26 16.48 5.73 11.21
N GLY A 27 17.12 6.84 10.85
CA GLY A 27 16.92 7.51 9.56
C GLY A 27 17.35 6.64 8.37
N GLN A 28 18.47 5.94 8.48
CA GLN A 28 18.92 5.00 7.44
C GLN A 28 17.95 3.81 7.31
N THR A 29 17.52 3.24 8.43
CA THR A 29 16.57 2.11 8.44
C THR A 29 15.25 2.51 7.80
N TRP A 30 14.78 3.74 8.06
CA TRP A 30 13.58 4.29 7.46
C TRP A 30 13.71 4.47 5.94
N LEU A 31 14.82 5.05 5.46
CA LEU A 31 15.08 5.18 4.02
C LEU A 31 15.14 3.81 3.33
N HIS A 32 15.80 2.82 3.93
CA HIS A 32 15.81 1.46 3.40
C HIS A 32 14.41 0.83 3.37
N ALA A 33 13.59 1.05 4.40
CA ALA A 33 12.21 0.59 4.42
C ALA A 33 11.39 1.21 3.27
N MET A 34 11.61 2.49 2.98
CA MET A 34 10.97 3.21 1.86
C MET A 34 11.39 2.66 0.51
N VAL A 35 12.68 2.37 0.30
CA VAL A 35 13.16 1.76 -0.96
C VAL A 35 12.51 0.40 -1.17
N VAL A 36 12.41 -0.43 -0.13
CA VAL A 36 11.77 -1.75 -0.23
C VAL A 36 10.26 -1.61 -0.49
N ALA A 37 9.58 -0.65 0.15
CA ALA A 37 8.16 -0.39 -0.10
C ALA A 37 7.91 -0.01 -1.57
N VAL A 38 8.70 0.92 -2.12
CA VAL A 38 8.61 1.34 -3.53
C VAL A 38 8.96 0.18 -4.49
N ALA A 39 10.00 -0.59 -4.21
CA ALA A 39 10.34 -1.74 -5.04
C ALA A 39 9.22 -2.80 -5.03
N SER A 40 8.65 -3.08 -3.86
CA SER A 40 7.55 -4.03 -3.71
C SER A 40 6.28 -3.58 -4.43
N SER A 41 5.98 -2.27 -4.41
CA SER A 41 4.81 -1.73 -5.11
C SER A 41 4.99 -1.82 -6.62
N VAL A 42 6.19 -1.51 -7.13
CA VAL A 42 6.51 -1.64 -8.56
C VAL A 42 6.38 -3.09 -9.03
N VAL A 43 6.95 -4.04 -8.29
CA VAL A 43 6.82 -5.48 -8.62
C VAL A 43 5.35 -5.92 -8.56
N SER A 44 4.61 -5.49 -7.54
CA SER A 44 3.19 -5.81 -7.42
C SER A 44 2.38 -5.28 -8.60
N VAL A 45 2.62 -4.04 -9.03
CA VAL A 45 1.96 -3.45 -10.20
C VAL A 45 2.31 -4.23 -11.46
N ALA A 46 3.59 -4.54 -11.68
CA ALA A 46 4.04 -5.30 -12.85
C ALA A 46 3.37 -6.69 -12.92
N LEU A 47 3.35 -7.44 -11.82
CA LEU A 47 2.68 -8.74 -11.77
C LEU A 47 1.17 -8.64 -11.99
N THR A 48 0.54 -7.61 -11.44
CA THR A 48 -0.90 -7.36 -11.62
C THR A 48 -1.22 -7.00 -13.07
N LEU A 49 -0.39 -6.18 -13.72
CA LEU A 49 -0.53 -5.86 -15.14
C LEU A 49 -0.42 -7.11 -16.00
N VAL A 50 0.57 -7.98 -15.74
CA VAL A 50 0.72 -9.26 -16.45
C VAL A 50 -0.50 -10.16 -16.21
N LEU A 51 -0.98 -10.25 -14.96
CA LEU A 51 -2.16 -11.04 -14.62
C LEU A 51 -3.39 -10.57 -15.41
N TYR A 52 -3.65 -9.25 -15.43
CA TYR A 52 -4.87 -8.68 -16.01
C TYR A 52 -4.80 -8.43 -17.52
N HIS A 53 -3.63 -8.45 -18.14
CA HIS A 53 -3.52 -8.25 -19.60
C HIS A 53 -3.10 -9.50 -20.35
N VAL A 54 -2.38 -10.42 -19.71
CA VAL A 54 -1.80 -11.59 -20.38
C VAL A 54 -2.42 -12.90 -19.90
N ILE A 55 -2.63 -13.05 -18.58
CA ILE A 55 -3.06 -14.33 -18.00
C ILE A 55 -4.59 -14.46 -17.98
N ALA A 56 -5.28 -13.44 -17.48
CA ALA A 56 -6.73 -13.44 -17.27
C ALA A 56 -7.33 -12.04 -17.52
N PRO A 57 -7.52 -11.64 -18.80
CA PRO A 57 -8.06 -10.34 -19.17
C PRO A 57 -9.52 -10.09 -18.77
N GLU A 58 -10.28 -11.14 -18.48
CA GLU A 58 -11.66 -11.07 -17.99
C GLU A 58 -11.74 -10.80 -16.47
N LEU A 59 -10.65 -11.06 -15.73
CA LEU A 59 -10.62 -10.96 -14.27
C LEU A 59 -10.94 -9.55 -13.75
N PRO A 60 -10.44 -8.46 -14.34
CA PRO A 60 -10.74 -7.10 -13.88
C PRO A 60 -12.24 -6.78 -13.90
N GLU A 61 -12.97 -7.23 -14.91
CA GLU A 61 -14.42 -6.97 -15.01
C GLU A 61 -15.18 -7.75 -13.93
N VAL A 62 -14.85 -9.03 -13.76
CA VAL A 62 -15.46 -9.90 -12.74
C VAL A 62 -15.17 -9.37 -11.33
N LEU A 63 -13.92 -8.98 -11.05
CA LEU A 63 -13.52 -8.41 -9.77
C LEU A 63 -14.20 -7.07 -9.50
N THR A 64 -14.36 -6.23 -10.52
CA THR A 64 -15.08 -4.95 -10.39
C THR A 64 -16.52 -5.19 -9.98
N LYS A 65 -17.25 -6.06 -10.69
CA LYS A 65 -18.63 -6.41 -10.37
C LYS A 65 -18.75 -6.98 -8.96
N LEU A 66 -17.90 -7.96 -8.62
CA LEU A 66 -17.90 -8.59 -7.30
C LEU A 66 -17.66 -7.59 -6.16
N ASN A 67 -16.76 -6.62 -6.35
CA ASN A 67 -16.50 -5.60 -5.33
C ASN A 67 -17.69 -4.65 -5.16
N ILE A 68 -18.32 -4.22 -6.25
CA ILE A 68 -19.52 -3.37 -6.22
C ILE A 68 -20.66 -4.09 -5.52
N ASP A 69 -20.93 -5.34 -5.91
CA ASP A 69 -22.02 -6.13 -5.36
C ASP A 69 -21.81 -6.39 -3.86
N LYS A 70 -20.60 -6.79 -3.45
CA LYS A 70 -20.27 -6.95 -2.02
C LYS A 70 -20.38 -5.66 -1.22
N SER A 71 -19.96 -4.54 -1.80
CA SER A 71 -20.07 -3.24 -1.13
C SER A 71 -21.53 -2.82 -0.95
N ARG A 72 -22.39 -3.10 -1.95
CA ARG A 72 -23.83 -2.90 -1.88
C ARG A 72 -24.46 -3.80 -0.81
N GLU A 73 -24.21 -5.10 -0.87
CA GLU A 73 -24.71 -6.08 0.11
C GLU A 73 -24.30 -5.73 1.54
N PHE A 74 -23.08 -5.24 1.74
CA PHE A 74 -22.61 -4.79 3.04
C PHE A 74 -23.41 -3.59 3.57
N MET A 75 -23.65 -2.57 2.74
CA MET A 75 -24.43 -1.39 3.13
C MET A 75 -25.91 -1.72 3.37
N GLU A 76 -26.50 -2.56 2.52
CA GLU A 76 -27.86 -3.07 2.69
C GLU A 76 -27.97 -3.92 3.96
N GLY A 77 -26.96 -4.76 4.23
CA GLY A 77 -26.85 -5.57 5.45
C GLY A 77 -26.68 -4.76 6.73
N MET A 78 -26.16 -3.53 6.65
CA MET A 78 -26.16 -2.56 7.76
C MET A 78 -27.50 -1.82 7.92
N GLY A 79 -28.50 -2.12 7.09
CA GLY A 79 -29.84 -1.52 7.15
C GLY A 79 -29.96 -0.17 6.45
N MET A 80 -29.01 0.21 5.59
CA MET A 80 -29.13 1.43 4.79
C MET A 80 -30.24 1.28 3.75
N SER A 81 -31.03 2.34 3.52
CA SER A 81 -32.07 2.33 2.49
C SER A 81 -31.45 2.30 1.09
N GLY A 82 -32.10 1.62 0.13
CA GLY A 82 -31.59 1.51 -1.25
C GLY A 82 -31.24 2.85 -1.90
N ALA A 83 -32.02 3.90 -1.60
CA ALA A 83 -31.73 5.26 -2.08
C ALA A 83 -30.42 5.83 -1.49
N MET A 84 -30.09 5.55 -0.23
CA MET A 84 -28.80 5.97 0.36
C MET A 84 -27.65 5.13 -0.16
N VAL A 85 -27.86 3.85 -0.42
CA VAL A 85 -26.87 2.96 -1.04
C VAL A 85 -26.53 3.45 -2.44
N ASP A 86 -27.53 3.74 -3.27
CA ASP A 86 -27.32 4.23 -4.64
C ASP A 86 -26.65 5.61 -4.65
N ALA A 87 -27.01 6.50 -3.71
CA ALA A 87 -26.33 7.78 -3.54
C ALA A 87 -24.85 7.60 -3.16
N ALA A 88 -24.55 6.70 -2.20
CA ALA A 88 -23.18 6.40 -1.80
C ALA A 88 -22.35 5.79 -2.95
N MET A 89 -22.96 4.91 -3.75
CA MET A 89 -22.30 4.33 -4.92
C MET A 89 -22.00 5.40 -5.98
N LYS A 90 -22.92 6.34 -6.20
CA LYS A 90 -22.72 7.45 -7.16
C LYS A 90 -21.62 8.41 -6.71
N ASP A 91 -21.57 8.75 -5.42
CA ASP A 91 -20.49 9.59 -4.85
C ASP A 91 -19.13 8.89 -4.90
N ALA A 92 -19.09 7.58 -4.66
CA ALA A 92 -17.88 6.79 -4.84
C ALA A 92 -17.39 6.83 -6.29
N GLN A 93 -18.30 6.71 -7.26
CA GLN A 93 -17.98 6.78 -8.68
C GLN A 93 -17.40 8.14 -9.08
N ALA A 94 -18.02 9.24 -8.62
CA ALA A 94 -17.53 10.60 -8.86
C ALA A 94 -16.15 10.86 -8.19
N SER A 95 -15.94 10.30 -7.00
CA SER A 95 -14.65 10.40 -6.30
C SER A 95 -13.54 9.64 -7.04
N ILE A 96 -13.87 8.49 -7.61
CA ILE A 96 -12.96 7.69 -8.44
C ILE A 96 -12.60 8.44 -9.73
N GLU A 97 -13.57 9.06 -10.40
CA GLU A 97 -13.33 9.87 -11.59
C GLU A 97 -12.40 11.06 -11.30
N GLY A 98 -12.61 11.77 -10.18
CA GLY A 98 -11.73 12.85 -9.73
C GLY A 98 -10.32 12.37 -9.41
N ALA A 99 -10.19 11.18 -8.81
CA ALA A 99 -8.91 10.56 -8.47
C ALA A 99 -8.12 10.08 -9.71
N PHE A 100 -8.81 9.74 -10.82
CA PHE A 100 -8.17 9.35 -12.08
C PHE A 100 -7.71 10.52 -12.96
N THR A 101 -8.01 11.76 -12.58
CA THR A 101 -7.40 12.92 -13.24
C THR A 101 -5.88 12.93 -13.00
N PRO A 102 -5.06 13.48 -13.91
CA PRO A 102 -3.61 13.57 -13.69
C PRO A 102 -3.24 14.28 -12.37
N GLY A 103 -4.01 15.30 -11.98
CA GLY A 103 -3.86 15.98 -10.69
C GLY A 103 -4.28 15.11 -9.51
N GLY A 104 -5.40 14.39 -9.61
CA GLY A 104 -5.88 13.45 -8.59
C GLY A 104 -4.92 12.29 -8.36
N MET A 105 -4.34 11.74 -9.43
CA MET A 105 -3.34 10.67 -9.35
C MET A 105 -2.06 11.14 -8.66
N ALA A 106 -1.59 12.36 -8.95
CA ALA A 106 -0.41 12.91 -8.29
C ALA A 106 -0.64 13.13 -6.79
N VAL A 107 -1.79 13.72 -6.41
CA VAL A 107 -2.17 13.91 -5.01
C VAL A 107 -2.38 12.57 -4.29
N GLY A 108 -3.03 11.60 -4.94
CA GLY A 108 -3.25 10.26 -4.41
C GLY A 108 -1.94 9.49 -4.21
N ALA A 109 -0.99 9.62 -5.14
CA ALA A 109 0.33 9.03 -5.02
C ALA A 109 1.10 9.63 -3.83
N LEU A 110 1.06 10.95 -3.64
CA LEU A 110 1.67 11.62 -2.48
C LEU A 110 1.01 11.20 -1.16
N TRP A 111 -0.32 11.07 -1.14
CA TRP A 111 -1.06 10.58 0.03
C TRP A 111 -0.69 9.14 0.36
N GLY A 112 -0.62 8.26 -0.65
CA GLY A 112 -0.19 6.88 -0.50
C GLY A 112 1.25 6.77 0.02
N LEU A 113 2.16 7.58 -0.52
CA LEU A 113 3.55 7.66 -0.03
C LEU A 113 3.62 8.10 1.42
N THR A 114 2.78 9.06 1.83
CA THR A 114 2.69 9.51 3.21
C THR A 114 2.23 8.39 4.14
N MET A 115 1.24 7.59 3.73
CA MET A 115 0.82 6.41 4.49
C MET A 115 1.94 5.37 4.61
N TRP A 116 2.65 5.07 3.53
CA TRP A 116 3.80 4.17 3.57
C TRP A 116 4.93 4.71 4.43
N ALA A 117 5.18 6.02 4.40
CA ALA A 117 6.15 6.68 5.26
C ALA A 117 5.86 6.45 6.74
N LEU A 118 4.60 6.56 7.17
CA LEU A 118 4.18 6.28 8.55
C LEU A 118 4.43 4.82 8.95
N VAL A 119 4.06 3.87 8.08
CA VAL A 119 4.34 2.44 8.30
C VAL A 119 5.85 2.19 8.38
N GLY A 120 6.62 2.84 7.51
CA GLY A 120 8.09 2.78 7.52
C GLY A 120 8.70 3.30 8.82
N LEU A 121 8.12 4.30 9.46
CA LEU A 121 8.58 4.79 10.76
C LEU A 121 8.49 3.70 11.83
N ILE A 122 7.40 2.93 11.83
CA ILE A 122 7.22 1.79 12.75
C ILE A 122 8.26 0.70 12.47
N VAL A 123 8.43 0.34 11.19
CA VAL A 123 9.42 -0.67 10.79
C VAL A 123 10.84 -0.24 11.17
N ALA A 124 11.18 1.03 10.98
CA ALA A 124 12.48 1.58 11.35
C ALA A 124 12.67 1.64 12.86
N ALA A 125 11.63 1.99 13.62
CA ALA A 125 11.70 2.06 15.08
C ALA A 125 12.02 0.70 15.69
N ILE A 126 11.49 -0.38 15.11
CA ILE A 126 11.71 -1.76 15.55
C ILE A 126 13.07 -2.29 15.08
N ASN A 127 13.48 -1.98 13.84
CA ASN A 127 14.71 -2.55 13.25
C ASN A 127 16.00 -1.76 13.52
N LYS A 128 15.90 -0.51 14.02
CA LYS A 128 17.09 0.31 14.28
C LYS A 128 18.06 -0.41 15.22
N ARG A 129 19.35 -0.37 14.89
CA ARG A 129 20.43 -0.78 15.80
C ARG A 129 21.54 0.24 15.73
N ASN A 130 21.63 1.06 16.76
CA ASN A 130 22.70 2.05 16.88
C ASN A 130 23.99 1.35 17.31
N ARG A 131 25.13 1.88 16.84
CA ARG A 131 26.44 1.43 17.31
C ARG A 131 26.58 1.69 18.81
N PRO A 132 27.22 0.80 19.59
CA PRO A 132 27.63 1.12 20.96
C PRO A 132 28.53 2.36 20.91
N SER A 133 28.29 3.35 21.76
CA SER A 133 29.19 4.49 21.89
C SER A 133 30.51 4.03 22.49
N GLU A 134 31.66 4.51 21.98
CA GLU A 134 32.99 4.25 22.56
C GLU A 134 33.17 4.78 24.01
N PHE A 135 32.14 5.42 24.56
CA PHE A 135 32.09 5.93 25.94
C PHE A 135 31.20 5.10 26.88
N ALA A 136 30.93 3.84 26.53
CA ALA A 136 30.18 2.89 27.38
C ALA A 136 31.11 1.78 27.91
#